data_AF-A0AAW0GRJ3-F1
#
_entry.id   AF-A0AAW0GRJ3-F1
#
_cell.length_a   1.000
_cell.length_b   1.000
_cell.length_c   1.000
_cell.angle_alpha   90.00
_cell.angle_beta   90.00
_cell.angle_gamma   90.00
#
_symmetry.space_group_name_H-M   'P 1'
#
loop_
_entity.id
_entity.type
_entity.pdbx_description
1 polymer ?
#
loop_
_entity_poly.entity_id
_entity_poly.type
_entity_poly.pdbx_seq_one_letter_code
_entity_poly.pdbx_strand_id
1 'polypeptide(L)'
;MNIPLRIHSLHAFHLTRLRNAQLTETESLTASEEIDTEPPPLRPLTSLKWPYVEEESAFPDPLKRDDPKPLQLHQYEAIATSPAIRDILSTNPNLRDVLRNIDQLRGEDRQDALQKALGVSVSDTKTPEIRIGSVGNVGSVRGANEDDVKALRRLAEAVEGVVRGGKEGTLGLDWGDS
;
A
#
# COMPACT_ATOMS: atom_id res chain seq x y z
N MET A 1 22.11 52.34 -50.41
CA MET A 1 23.58 52.53 -50.43
C MET A 1 24.21 51.20 -50.75
N ASN A 2 24.93 51.16 -51.86
CA ASN A 2 25.58 50.01 -52.48
C ASN A 2 27.09 50.24 -52.34
N ILE A 3 27.88 49.22 -52.00
CA ILE A 3 29.27 48.97 -52.47
C ILE A 3 29.76 47.61 -51.92
N PRO A 4 30.62 46.89 -52.67
CA PRO A 4 30.64 45.42 -52.67
C PRO A 4 32.07 44.80 -52.58
N LEU A 5 32.13 43.48 -52.81
CA LEU A 5 33.26 42.66 -53.30
C LEU A 5 34.49 42.43 -52.38
N ARG A 6 34.87 41.15 -52.24
CA ARG A 6 36.16 40.55 -52.67
C ARG A 6 36.07 39.01 -52.51
N ILE A 7 36.09 38.20 -53.57
CA ILE A 7 37.20 37.77 -54.46
C ILE A 7 37.83 36.42 -54.01
N HIS A 8 37.57 35.39 -54.84
CA HIS A 8 38.44 34.30 -55.36
C HIS A 8 38.87 33.13 -54.44
N SER A 9 38.63 31.90 -54.90
CA SER A 9 39.70 31.03 -55.45
C SER A 9 39.14 29.71 -56.01
N LEU A 10 39.61 29.35 -57.21
CA LEU A 10 39.41 28.08 -57.92
C LEU A 10 40.31 26.96 -57.32
N HIS A 11 39.83 25.71 -57.39
CA HIS A 11 40.51 24.51 -57.93
C HIS A 11 39.63 23.29 -57.59
N ALA A 12 38.89 22.70 -58.52
CA ALA A 12 39.34 21.68 -59.47
C ALA A 12 40.07 20.50 -58.81
N PHE A 13 39.38 19.37 -58.64
CA PHE A 13 39.95 18.06 -58.99
C PHE A 13 38.84 17.08 -59.40
N HIS A 14 39.11 16.47 -60.54
CA HIS A 14 38.30 15.52 -61.29
C HIS A 14 38.47 14.08 -60.75
N LEU A 15 37.52 13.23 -61.17
CA LEU A 15 37.61 11.78 -61.42
C LEU A 15 37.04 10.81 -60.37
N THR A 16 35.79 10.42 -60.63
CA THR A 16 35.37 9.06 -61.03
C THR A 16 35.93 7.86 -60.25
N ARG A 17 35.06 7.15 -59.50
CA ARG A 17 35.01 5.66 -59.56
C ARG A 17 33.73 5.04 -58.97
N LEU A 18 33.00 4.37 -59.85
CA LEU A 18 32.22 3.13 -59.67
C LEU A 18 31.20 3.01 -58.51
N ARG A 19 29.92 3.18 -58.88
CA ARG A 19 28.85 2.16 -58.91
C ARG A 19 28.97 0.99 -57.93
N ASN A 20 28.08 0.97 -56.93
CA ASN A 20 27.33 -0.17 -56.40
C ASN A 20 26.10 0.44 -55.69
N ALA A 21 24.90 0.44 -56.27
CA ALA A 21 23.93 -0.66 -56.27
C ALA A 21 23.52 -1.11 -54.86
N GLN A 22 22.48 -0.47 -54.32
CA GLN A 22 21.34 -0.99 -53.52
C GLN A 22 20.74 0.20 -52.75
N LEU A 23 19.49 0.61 -53.02
CA LEU A 23 18.26 0.10 -52.37
C LEU A 23 18.36 0.23 -50.84
N THR A 24 17.50 0.87 -50.07
CA THR A 24 16.23 1.60 -50.21
C THR A 24 15.95 2.10 -48.78
N GLU A 25 15.45 3.32 -48.65
CA GLU A 25 14.57 3.77 -47.56
C GLU A 25 14.85 3.24 -46.15
N THR A 26 15.72 3.94 -45.43
CA THR A 26 15.63 4.04 -43.98
C THR A 26 14.56 5.06 -43.62
N GLU A 27 13.30 4.64 -43.52
CA GLU A 27 12.28 5.42 -42.82
C GLU A 27 11.33 4.50 -42.03
N SER A 28 11.27 4.80 -40.73
CA SER A 28 10.14 4.51 -39.83
C SER A 28 9.88 3.05 -39.46
N LEU A 29 10.71 2.53 -38.56
CA LEU A 29 10.23 1.65 -37.48
C LEU A 29 10.59 2.32 -36.16
N THR A 30 9.64 3.13 -35.65
CA THR A 30 9.57 3.47 -34.23
C THR A 30 9.31 2.18 -33.47
N ALA A 31 10.38 1.51 -33.06
CA ALA A 31 10.34 0.51 -32.02
C ALA A 31 10.00 1.24 -30.72
N SER A 32 8.73 1.23 -30.34
CA SER A 32 8.33 1.42 -28.96
C SER A 32 8.89 0.24 -28.18
N GLU A 33 10.09 0.43 -27.62
CA GLU A 33 10.66 -0.45 -26.62
C GLU A 33 9.82 -0.27 -25.36
N GLU A 34 8.71 -1.01 -25.27
CA GLU A 34 7.98 -1.23 -24.04
C GLU A 34 8.96 -1.92 -23.08
N ILE A 35 9.52 -1.16 -22.16
CA ILE A 35 10.26 -1.70 -21.03
C ILE A 35 9.23 -2.46 -20.19
N ASP A 36 9.13 -3.77 -20.46
CA ASP A 36 8.39 -4.74 -19.66
C ASP A 36 9.13 -4.89 -18.32
N THR A 37 9.03 -3.86 -17.47
CA THR A 37 9.49 -3.96 -16.08
C THR A 37 8.51 -4.87 -15.35
N GLU A 38 8.80 -6.17 -15.37
CA GLU A 38 8.16 -7.12 -14.46
C GLU A 38 8.18 -6.55 -13.03
N PRO A 39 7.07 -6.64 -12.30
CA PRO A 39 7.03 -6.14 -10.93
C PRO A 39 8.12 -6.83 -10.11
N PRO A 40 8.80 -6.09 -9.21
CA PRO A 40 9.88 -6.64 -8.41
C PRO A 40 9.40 -7.90 -7.67
N PRO A 41 10.23 -8.95 -7.61
CA PRO A 41 9.83 -10.22 -7.03
C PRO A 41 9.40 -10.04 -5.57
N LEU A 42 8.30 -10.69 -5.19
CA LEU A 42 7.79 -10.63 -3.83
C LEU A 42 8.76 -11.30 -2.86
N ARG A 43 8.82 -10.77 -1.63
CA ARG A 43 9.61 -11.38 -0.56
C ARG A 43 9.03 -12.76 -0.22
N PRO A 44 9.88 -13.78 -0.01
CA PRO A 44 9.41 -15.10 0.39
C PRO A 44 8.78 -15.04 1.79
N LEU A 45 7.72 -15.82 2.01
CA LEU A 45 7.03 -15.90 3.30
C LEU A 45 7.93 -16.41 4.44
N THR A 46 8.95 -17.21 4.11
CA THR A 46 9.97 -17.70 5.05
C THR A 46 10.87 -16.59 5.61
N SER A 47 10.88 -15.40 5.00
CA SER A 47 11.60 -14.23 5.52
C SER A 47 10.86 -13.56 6.69
N LEU A 48 9.59 -13.89 6.93
CA LEU A 48 8.80 -13.27 8.01
C LEU A 48 9.06 -13.98 9.34
N LYS A 49 9.09 -13.19 10.42
CA LYS A 49 9.15 -13.71 11.79
C LYS A 49 7.75 -14.06 12.25
N TRP A 50 7.29 -15.27 11.92
CA TRP A 50 5.99 -15.75 12.34
C TRP A 50 5.97 -15.99 13.86
N PRO A 51 4.91 -15.60 14.57
CA PRO A 51 4.71 -16.01 15.95
C PRO A 51 4.50 -17.52 16.01
N TYR A 52 4.99 -18.16 17.07
CA TYR A 52 4.63 -19.54 17.35
C TYR A 52 3.17 -19.58 17.82
N VAL A 53 2.36 -20.43 17.19
CA VAL A 53 0.94 -20.62 17.52
C VAL A 53 0.72 -22.10 17.82
N GLU A 54 0.08 -22.38 18.96
CA GLU A 54 -0.29 -23.74 19.33
C GLU A 54 -1.39 -24.27 18.41
N GLU A 55 -1.29 -25.56 18.04
CA GLU A 55 -2.33 -26.23 17.27
C GLU A 55 -3.64 -26.33 18.07
N GLU A 56 -4.79 -26.16 17.40
CA GLU A 56 -6.09 -26.24 18.07
C GLU A 56 -6.29 -27.61 18.73
N SER A 57 -6.66 -27.60 20.03
CA SER A 57 -7.03 -28.83 20.74
C SER A 57 -8.22 -29.49 20.05
N ALA A 58 -8.09 -30.79 19.78
CA ALA A 58 -9.19 -31.61 19.26
C ALA A 58 -10.40 -31.66 20.20
N PHE A 59 -10.22 -31.30 21.48
CA PHE A 59 -11.27 -31.22 22.49
C PHE A 59 -11.28 -29.80 23.09
N PRO A 60 -12.02 -28.86 22.49
CA PRO A 60 -12.13 -27.51 23.03
C PRO A 60 -12.95 -27.54 24.33
N ASP A 61 -12.50 -26.80 25.33
CA ASP A 61 -13.23 -26.59 26.58
C ASP A 61 -14.57 -25.88 26.26
N PRO A 62 -15.74 -26.48 26.57
CA PRO A 62 -17.03 -25.90 26.24
C PRO A 62 -17.26 -24.53 26.91
N LEU A 63 -16.58 -24.24 28.03
CA LEU A 63 -16.69 -22.96 28.71
C LEU A 63 -15.97 -21.83 27.95
N LYS A 64 -14.93 -22.18 27.18
CA LYS A 64 -14.13 -21.23 26.39
C LYS A 64 -14.62 -21.09 24.95
N ARG A 65 -15.82 -21.60 24.65
CA ARG A 65 -16.38 -21.57 23.29
C ARG A 65 -16.60 -20.14 22.81
N ASP A 66 -16.98 -19.24 23.72
CA ASP A 66 -17.34 -17.86 23.40
C ASP A 66 -16.15 -16.89 23.55
N ASP A 67 -14.99 -17.38 24.03
CA ASP A 67 -13.76 -16.58 24.10
C ASP A 67 -13.23 -16.27 22.69
N PRO A 68 -12.62 -15.09 22.46
CA PRO A 68 -11.98 -14.79 21.19
C PRO A 68 -10.83 -15.76 20.94
N LYS A 69 -10.93 -16.52 19.84
CA LYS A 69 -9.90 -17.50 19.46
C LYS A 69 -8.64 -16.78 18.96
N PRO A 70 -7.44 -17.25 19.35
CA PRO A 70 -6.21 -16.73 18.80
C PRO A 70 -6.11 -17.05 17.30
N LEU A 71 -5.44 -16.19 16.55
CA LEU A 71 -5.16 -16.41 15.14
C LEU A 71 -4.30 -17.66 14.93
N GLN A 72 -4.74 -18.51 14.01
CA GLN A 72 -4.05 -19.73 13.59
C GLN A 72 -2.98 -19.43 12.53
N LEU A 73 -1.99 -20.31 12.40
CA LEU A 73 -0.87 -20.12 11.45
C LEU A 73 -1.35 -19.92 10.00
N HIS A 74 -2.31 -20.72 9.55
CA HIS A 74 -2.87 -20.59 8.21
C HIS A 74 -3.59 -19.24 7.99
N GLN A 75 -4.15 -18.62 9.03
CA GLN A 75 -4.78 -17.31 8.93
C GLN A 75 -3.73 -16.21 8.80
N TYR A 76 -2.62 -16.32 9.52
CA TYR A 76 -1.46 -15.45 9.36
C TYR A 76 -0.88 -15.52 7.94
N GLU A 77 -0.76 -16.71 7.36
CA GLU A 77 -0.33 -16.92 5.98
C GLU A 77 -1.32 -16.29 4.98
N ALA A 78 -2.62 -16.48 5.19
CA ALA A 78 -3.67 -15.91 4.36
C ALA A 78 -3.62 -14.37 4.38
N ILE A 79 -3.42 -13.77 5.55
CA ILE A 79 -3.25 -12.31 5.69
C ILE A 79 -2.03 -11.81 4.91
N ALA A 80 -0.89 -12.49 5.01
CA ALA A 80 0.35 -12.06 4.33
C ALA A 80 0.31 -12.22 2.80
N THR A 81 -0.47 -13.20 2.31
CA THR A 81 -0.58 -13.49 0.88
C THR A 81 -1.70 -12.71 0.18
N SER A 82 -2.68 -12.19 0.94
CA SER A 82 -3.86 -11.50 0.42
C SER A 82 -3.51 -10.30 -0.51
N PRO A 83 -3.99 -10.30 -1.77
CA PRO A 83 -3.80 -9.17 -2.68
C PRO A 83 -4.56 -7.92 -2.21
N ALA A 84 -5.79 -8.07 -1.71
CA ALA A 84 -6.60 -6.95 -1.23
C ALA A 84 -5.91 -6.17 -0.10
N ILE A 85 -5.30 -6.87 0.85
CA ILE A 85 -4.54 -6.24 1.94
C ILE A 85 -3.32 -5.51 1.39
N ARG A 86 -2.62 -6.10 0.42
CA ARG A 86 -1.45 -5.47 -0.22
C ARG A 86 -1.84 -4.18 -0.95
N ASP A 87 -2.98 -4.18 -1.63
CA ASP A 87 -3.51 -3.03 -2.37
C ASP A 87 -3.94 -1.90 -1.44
N ILE A 88 -4.57 -2.22 -0.30
CA ILE A 88 -4.92 -1.23 0.72
C ILE A 88 -3.64 -0.59 1.29
N LEU A 89 -2.61 -1.37 1.59
CA LEU A 89 -1.34 -0.89 2.14
C LEU A 89 -0.46 -0.15 1.12
N SER A 90 -0.64 -0.36 -0.18
CA SER A 90 0.05 0.39 -1.24
C SER A 90 -0.67 1.72 -1.53
N THR A 91 -2.00 1.72 -1.52
CA THR A 91 -2.84 2.90 -1.73
C THR A 91 -2.73 3.91 -0.58
N ASN A 92 -2.56 3.42 0.66
CA ASN A 92 -2.53 4.25 1.87
C ASN A 92 -1.17 4.17 2.57
N PRO A 93 -0.15 4.96 2.17
CA PRO A 93 1.20 4.86 2.73
C PRO A 93 1.26 5.20 4.23
N ASN A 94 0.47 6.19 4.68
CA ASN A 94 0.39 6.60 6.08
C ASN A 94 -0.07 5.48 7.02
N LEU A 95 -0.86 4.53 6.50
CA LEU A 95 -1.40 3.41 7.27
C LEU A 95 -0.28 2.55 7.88
N ARG A 96 0.87 2.44 7.20
CA ARG A 96 2.03 1.69 7.73
C ARG A 96 2.60 2.33 8.98
N ASP A 97 2.66 3.66 9.01
CA ASP A 97 3.18 4.41 10.15
C ASP A 97 2.20 4.37 11.32
N VAL A 98 0.90 4.49 11.04
CA VAL A 98 -0.17 4.31 12.04
C VAL A 98 -0.07 2.92 12.69
N LEU A 99 -0.01 1.86 11.89
CA LEU A 99 0.11 0.49 12.39
C LEU A 99 1.39 0.28 13.21
N ARG A 100 2.53 0.84 12.77
CA ARG A 100 3.79 0.79 13.52
C ARG A 100 3.71 1.50 14.86
N ASN A 101 3.08 2.67 14.91
CA ASN A 101 2.92 3.44 16.14
C ASN A 101 2.04 2.68 17.15
N ILE A 102 0.95 2.09 16.68
CA ILE A 102 0.07 1.25 17.51
C ILE A 102 0.81 -0.01 17.98
N ASP A 103 1.61 -0.64 17.13
CA ASP A 103 2.37 -1.85 17.47
C ASP A 103 3.48 -1.61 18.51
N GLN A 104 3.91 -0.36 18.71
CA GLN A 104 4.86 -0.02 19.78
C GLN A 104 4.18 0.04 21.16
N LEU A 105 2.86 0.26 21.20
CA LEU A 105 2.10 0.34 22.44
C LEU A 105 1.83 -1.05 23.05
N ARG A 106 1.53 -1.08 24.34
CA ARG A 106 1.28 -2.32 25.10
C ARG A 106 0.04 -2.12 25.98
N GLY A 107 -0.59 -3.23 26.38
CA GLY A 107 -1.72 -3.21 27.30
C GLY A 107 -2.90 -2.36 26.80
N GLU A 108 -3.50 -1.62 27.74
CA GLU A 108 -4.67 -0.76 27.52
C GLU A 108 -4.38 0.38 26.53
N ASP A 109 -3.20 0.99 26.58
CA ASP A 109 -2.82 2.08 25.66
C ASP A 109 -2.94 1.68 24.18
N ARG A 110 -2.59 0.42 23.87
CA ARG A 110 -2.72 -0.13 22.52
C ARG A 110 -4.19 -0.28 22.13
N GLN A 111 -5.03 -0.74 23.04
CA GLN A 111 -6.46 -0.92 22.80
C GLN A 111 -7.14 0.44 22.58
N ASP A 112 -6.81 1.44 23.40
CA ASP A 112 -7.30 2.81 23.26
C ASP A 112 -6.87 3.44 21.94
N ALA A 113 -5.60 3.27 21.56
CA ALA A 113 -5.10 3.76 20.29
C ALA A 113 -5.81 3.11 19.09
N LEU A 114 -6.09 1.80 19.16
CA LEU A 114 -6.86 1.09 18.15
C LEU A 114 -8.30 1.62 18.05
N GLN A 115 -8.98 1.79 19.18
CA GLN A 115 -10.35 2.33 19.22
C GLN A 115 -10.43 3.74 18.62
N LYS A 116 -9.45 4.60 18.96
CA LYS A 116 -9.34 5.95 18.40
C LYS A 116 -9.07 5.92 16.89
N ALA A 117 -8.13 5.09 16.45
CA ALA A 117 -7.77 4.99 15.04
C ALA A 117 -8.91 4.42 14.18
N LEU A 118 -9.78 3.57 14.74
CA LEU A 118 -10.99 3.06 14.08
C LEU A 118 -12.20 4.02 14.17
N GLY A 119 -12.09 5.09 14.96
CA GLY A 119 -13.19 6.04 15.20
C GLY A 119 -14.33 5.45 16.03
N VAL A 120 -14.05 4.48 16.91
CA VAL A 120 -15.04 3.80 17.77
C VAL A 120 -15.05 4.37 19.20
N SER A 121 -14.09 5.23 19.55
CA SER A 121 -14.01 5.81 20.89
C SER A 121 -15.21 6.71 21.18
N VAL A 122 -15.96 6.37 22.24
CA VAL A 122 -17.19 7.04 22.69
C VAL A 122 -16.94 8.50 23.09
N SER A 123 -15.69 8.83 23.44
CA SER A 123 -15.29 10.14 23.96
C SER A 123 -15.16 11.24 22.88
N ASP A 124 -15.07 10.89 21.60
CA ASP A 124 -14.86 11.86 20.51
C ASP A 124 -16.13 12.15 19.68
N THR A 125 -17.25 11.48 19.96
CA THR A 125 -18.46 11.57 19.10
C THR A 125 -19.44 12.69 19.47
N LYS A 126 -19.18 13.49 20.50
CA LYS A 126 -19.99 14.69 20.81
C LYS A 126 -19.12 15.82 21.36
N THR A 127 -18.92 16.87 20.57
CA THR A 127 -19.36 18.27 20.80
C THR A 127 -18.44 19.24 20.03
N PRO A 128 -18.92 20.03 19.06
CA PRO A 128 -18.19 21.21 18.60
C PRO A 128 -18.49 22.35 19.58
N GLU A 129 -17.92 22.29 20.78
CA GLU A 129 -17.92 23.43 21.69
C GLU A 129 -16.49 23.85 22.00
N ILE A 130 -16.20 25.05 21.51
CA ILE A 130 -15.06 25.93 21.82
C ILE A 130 -14.49 25.63 23.22
N ARG A 131 -13.27 25.08 23.28
CA ARG A 131 -12.48 25.10 24.51
C ARG A 131 -11.10 25.71 24.25
N ILE A 132 -11.06 27.00 24.54
CA ILE A 132 -9.85 27.74 24.89
C ILE A 132 -9.24 27.05 26.12
N GLY A 133 -7.99 26.56 25.98
CA GLY A 133 -7.13 26.20 27.10
C GLY A 133 -7.28 24.78 27.63
N SER A 134 -6.52 23.83 27.08
CA SER A 134 -6.05 22.68 27.85
C SER A 134 -4.62 22.34 27.43
N VAL A 135 -3.68 22.78 28.28
CA VAL A 135 -2.27 22.42 28.24
C VAL A 135 -2.16 21.03 28.85
N GLY A 136 -1.98 20.02 28.01
CA GLY A 136 -1.89 18.62 28.41
C GLY A 136 -1.42 17.75 27.26
N ASN A 137 -0.29 18.13 26.66
CA ASN A 137 0.38 17.44 25.57
C ASN A 137 1.03 16.14 26.08
N VAL A 138 0.26 15.05 26.11
CA VAL A 138 0.80 13.69 26.20
C VAL A 138 0.15 12.86 25.09
N GLY A 139 0.91 12.61 24.03
CA GLY A 139 0.68 11.49 23.12
C GLY A 139 -0.61 11.50 22.31
N SER A 140 -1.06 12.66 21.84
CA SER A 140 -2.07 12.68 20.77
C SER A 140 -1.43 12.02 19.55
N VAL A 141 -1.74 10.73 19.34
CA VAL A 141 -1.65 10.08 18.03
C VAL A 141 -2.31 11.07 17.09
N ARG A 142 -1.48 11.80 16.33
CA ARG A 142 -1.83 12.83 15.36
C ARG A 142 -3.21 12.47 14.81
N GLY A 143 -4.24 13.21 15.23
CA GLY A 143 -5.64 12.80 15.11
C GLY A 143 -5.85 12.11 13.78
N ALA A 144 -6.18 10.82 13.81
CA ALA A 144 -6.26 10.01 12.61
C ALA A 144 -7.16 10.76 11.63
N ASN A 145 -6.61 11.16 10.48
CA ASN A 145 -7.40 11.88 9.50
C ASN A 145 -8.56 10.98 9.09
N GLU A 146 -9.68 11.56 8.67
CA GLU A 146 -10.86 10.78 8.26
C GLU A 146 -10.50 9.72 7.20
N ASP A 147 -9.58 10.06 6.30
CA ASP A 147 -9.04 9.14 5.29
C ASP A 147 -8.25 7.97 5.90
N ASP A 148 -7.45 8.23 6.95
CA ASP A 148 -6.70 7.17 7.65
C ASP A 148 -7.66 6.24 8.41
N VAL A 149 -8.74 6.79 9.00
CA VAL A 149 -9.80 6.01 9.65
C VAL A 149 -10.51 5.12 8.64
N LYS A 150 -10.91 5.67 7.49
CA LYS A 150 -11.54 4.91 6.39
C LYS A 150 -10.60 3.82 5.87
N ALA A 151 -9.32 4.13 5.68
CA ALA A 151 -8.32 3.17 5.24
C ALA A 151 -8.13 2.04 6.27
N LEU A 152 -8.11 2.35 7.56
CA LEU A 152 -7.99 1.36 8.62
C LEU A 152 -9.24 0.48 8.75
N ARG A 153 -10.45 1.04 8.59
CA ARG A 153 -11.71 0.27 8.55
C ARG A 153 -11.72 -0.71 7.38
N ARG A 154 -11.36 -0.25 6.17
CA ARG A 154 -11.20 -1.11 4.99
C ARG A 154 -10.16 -2.21 5.20
N LEU A 155 -9.04 -1.90 5.85
CA LEU A 155 -8.04 -2.91 6.19
C LEU A 155 -8.63 -3.95 7.15
N ALA A 156 -9.38 -3.52 8.17
CA ALA A 156 -10.01 -4.42 9.13
C ALA A 156 -11.02 -5.36 8.48
N GLU A 157 -11.86 -4.86 7.57
CA GLU A 157 -12.76 -5.67 6.76
C GLU A 157 -12.01 -6.69 5.90
N ALA A 158 -10.97 -6.25 5.19
CA ALA A 158 -10.17 -7.13 4.35
C ALA A 158 -9.49 -8.24 5.16
N VAL A 159 -8.99 -7.92 6.37
CA VAL A 159 -8.43 -8.91 7.30
C VAL A 159 -9.50 -9.89 7.77
N GLU A 160 -10.69 -9.41 8.14
CA GLU A 160 -11.79 -10.26 8.59
C GLU A 160 -12.22 -11.27 7.51
N GLY A 161 -12.41 -10.80 6.28
CA GLY A 161 -12.80 -11.65 5.16
C GLY A 161 -11.79 -12.78 4.90
N VAL A 162 -10.50 -12.47 5.03
CA VAL A 162 -9.41 -13.46 4.88
C VAL A 162 -9.38 -14.44 6.06
N VAL A 163 -9.46 -13.95 7.30
CA VAL A 163 -9.38 -14.78 8.52
C VAL A 163 -10.56 -15.75 8.62
N ARG A 164 -11.75 -15.33 8.17
CA ARG A 164 -12.96 -16.13 8.16
C ARG A 164 -13.03 -17.12 6.98
N GLY A 165 -12.11 -17.00 6.03
CA GLY A 165 -12.01 -17.87 4.85
C GLY A 165 -13.11 -17.60 3.82
N GLY A 166 -13.52 -16.34 3.64
CA GLY A 166 -14.43 -15.94 2.56
C GLY A 166 -15.85 -16.55 2.64
N LYS A 167 -16.31 -16.95 3.82
CA LYS A 167 -17.66 -17.48 4.02
C LYS A 167 -18.70 -16.37 3.84
N GLU A 168 -19.16 -16.20 2.60
CA GLU A 168 -20.27 -15.31 2.25
C GLU A 168 -21.56 -15.77 2.96
N GLY A 169 -22.18 -14.89 3.76
CA GLY A 169 -23.45 -15.17 4.45
C GLY A 169 -23.42 -15.15 5.98
N THR A 170 -22.25 -14.95 6.60
CA THR A 170 -22.16 -14.59 8.03
C THR A 170 -21.99 -13.08 8.19
N LEU A 171 -22.60 -12.50 9.23
CA LEU A 171 -22.46 -11.08 9.59
C LEU A 171 -20.95 -10.71 9.66
N GLY A 172 -20.49 -9.92 8.71
CA GLY A 172 -19.14 -9.36 8.67
C GLY A 172 -19.03 -8.10 9.53
N LEU A 173 -17.84 -7.50 9.58
CA LEU A 173 -17.67 -6.16 10.14
C LEU A 173 -18.44 -5.16 9.25
N ASP A 174 -19.50 -4.58 9.81
CA ASP A 174 -20.26 -3.49 9.19
C ASP A 174 -20.12 -2.24 10.05
N TRP A 175 -19.57 -1.19 9.46
CA TRP A 175 -19.34 0.09 10.14
C TRP A 175 -20.55 1.04 10.04
N GLY A 176 -21.61 0.69 9.31
CA GLY A 176 -22.86 1.46 9.23
C GLY A 176 -22.82 2.72 8.36
N ASP A 177 -21.67 3.06 7.80
CA ASP A 177 -21.45 4.21 6.92
C ASP A 177 -21.20 3.71 5.48
N SER A 178 -22.26 3.47 4.71
CA SER A 178 -22.18 3.19 3.25
C SER A 178 -23.07 4.13 2.45
#